data_AF-A0A553NZR5-F1
#
_entry.id   AF-A0A553NZR5-F1
#
_cell.length_a   1.000
_cell.length_b   1.000
_cell.length_c   1.000
_cell.angle_alpha   90.00
_cell.angle_beta   90.00
_cell.angle_gamma   90.00
#
_symmetry.space_group_name_H-M   'P 1'
#
loop_
_entity.id
_entity.type
_entity.pdbx_description
1 polymer ?
#
loop_
_entity_poly.entity_id
_entity_poly.type
_entity_poly.pdbx_seq_one_letter_code
_entity_poly.pdbx_strand_id
1 'polypeptide(L)'
;MKETTLLNSNDFPCIDIEDASFVNCVFQKTKENFKRAYAAWKTACSIPQSQIVEDAETSNVPLCTSKVDSDYAKDVLMKEVLGKVGSFVQECPRDCTTRTYQIKERQDFTTFDQTNLSSAYFIWQTTNYVQEKEYYIYDVTTIVGIVGGSLGLFLGLSCRGVLDQVIDLVWTHYPRRIQTNLKK
;
A
#
# COMPACT_ATOMS: atom_id res chain seq x y z
N MET A 1 -5.48 20.02 0.08
CA MET A 1 -5.23 18.64 -0.41
C MET A 1 -3.80 18.28 -0.05
N LYS A 2 -3.55 17.03 0.35
CA LYS A 2 -2.20 16.55 0.66
C LYS A 2 -1.93 15.25 -0.11
N GLU A 3 -0.82 15.18 -0.83
CA GLU A 3 -0.35 14.00 -1.54
C GLU A 3 0.92 13.50 -0.86
N THR A 4 0.96 12.22 -0.51
CA THR A 4 2.12 11.58 0.13
C THR A 4 2.60 10.42 -0.74
N THR A 5 3.88 10.43 -1.12
CA THR A 5 4.53 9.33 -1.84
C THR A 5 5.56 8.65 -0.94
N LEU A 6 5.39 7.35 -0.72
CA LEU A 6 6.25 6.50 0.09
C LEU A 6 7.27 5.79 -0.79
N LEU A 7 8.55 5.78 -0.39
CA LEU A 7 9.63 5.15 -1.15
C LEU A 7 10.17 3.86 -0.54
N ASN A 8 9.80 3.60 0.72
CA ASN A 8 10.36 2.49 1.47
C ASN A 8 9.55 1.20 1.30
N SER A 9 9.77 0.51 0.17
CA SER A 9 9.12 -0.78 -0.10
C SER A 9 9.56 -1.92 0.83
N ASN A 10 10.66 -1.76 1.57
CA ASN A 10 11.25 -2.83 2.38
C ASN A 10 10.66 -2.88 3.80
N ASP A 11 10.37 -1.74 4.41
CA ASP A 11 9.72 -1.68 5.74
C ASP A 11 8.19 -1.69 5.63
N PHE A 12 7.64 -1.10 4.56
CA PHE A 12 6.21 -1.08 4.29
C PHE A 12 5.95 -1.33 2.80
N PRO A 13 5.68 -2.59 2.40
CA PRO A 13 5.44 -2.91 1.00
C PRO A 13 4.21 -2.13 0.51
N CYS A 14 4.46 -1.23 -0.44
CA CYS A 14 3.42 -0.47 -1.12
C CYS A 14 3.37 -0.89 -2.59
N ILE A 15 2.20 -0.71 -3.22
CA ILE A 15 1.97 -1.02 -4.63
C ILE A 15 1.82 0.29 -5.41
N ASP A 16 2.47 0.33 -6.58
CA ASP A 16 2.41 1.44 -7.54
C ASP A 16 1.76 0.98 -8.86
N ILE A 17 0.67 0.20 -8.76
CA ILE A 17 -0.09 -0.30 -9.90
C ILE A 17 -1.35 0.54 -10.00
N GLU A 18 -1.58 1.18 -11.16
CA GLU A 18 -2.70 2.11 -11.40
C GLU A 18 -4.09 1.47 -11.14
N ASP A 19 -4.22 0.15 -11.28
CA ASP A 19 -5.50 -0.57 -11.14
C ASP A 19 -5.70 -1.27 -9.78
N ALA A 20 -4.67 -1.33 -8.94
CA ALA A 20 -4.72 -2.05 -7.66
C ALA A 20 -4.76 -1.07 -6.48
N SER A 21 -5.96 -0.62 -6.10
CA SER A 21 -6.13 0.20 -4.89
C SER A 21 -6.27 -0.67 -3.64
N PHE A 22 -5.72 -0.19 -2.52
CA PHE A 22 -5.94 -0.78 -1.19
C PHE A 22 -7.42 -1.04 -0.90
N VAL A 23 -8.28 -0.06 -1.25
CA VAL A 23 -9.73 -0.15 -1.05
C VAL A 23 -10.33 -1.30 -1.86
N ASN A 24 -9.94 -1.45 -3.12
CA ASN A 24 -10.40 -2.54 -3.97
C ASN A 24 -9.96 -3.90 -3.41
N CYS A 25 -8.72 -4.02 -2.94
CA CYS A 25 -8.24 -5.25 -2.30
C CYS A 25 -9.08 -5.63 -1.07
N VAL A 26 -9.28 -4.67 -0.16
CA VAL A 26 -10.07 -4.90 1.06
C VAL A 26 -11.51 -5.25 0.68
N PHE A 27 -12.08 -4.56 -0.30
CA PHE A 27 -13.44 -4.81 -0.78
C PHE A 27 -13.58 -6.22 -1.39
N GLN A 28 -12.65 -6.64 -2.25
CA GLN A 28 -12.66 -7.98 -2.84
C GLN A 28 -12.49 -9.08 -1.80
N LYS A 29 -11.57 -8.92 -0.83
CA LYS A 29 -11.44 -9.89 0.28
C LYS A 29 -12.69 -9.95 1.15
N THR A 30 -13.29 -8.79 1.43
CA THR A 30 -14.56 -8.72 2.17
C THR A 30 -15.67 -9.44 1.41
N LYS A 31 -15.72 -9.27 0.08
CA LYS A 31 -16.65 -9.95 -0.82
C LYS A 31 -16.46 -11.46 -0.85
N GLU A 32 -15.23 -11.94 -0.97
CA GLU A 32 -14.92 -13.37 -0.90
C GLU A 32 -15.27 -13.97 0.47
N ASN A 33 -14.94 -13.27 1.56
CA ASN A 33 -15.27 -13.72 2.90
C ASN A 33 -16.79 -13.72 3.12
N PHE A 34 -17.51 -12.73 2.59
CA PHE A 34 -18.97 -12.70 2.58
C PHE A 34 -19.53 -13.91 1.83
N LYS A 35 -19.04 -14.21 0.62
CA LYS A 35 -19.45 -15.40 -0.16
C LYS A 35 -19.19 -16.70 0.60
N ARG A 36 -18.03 -16.85 1.25
CA ARG A 36 -17.69 -18.04 2.06
C ARG A 36 -18.59 -18.16 3.28
N ALA A 37 -18.79 -17.07 4.00
CA ALA A 37 -19.62 -17.03 5.18
C ALA A 37 -21.08 -17.38 4.80
N TYR A 38 -21.58 -16.77 3.72
CA TYR A 38 -22.89 -17.07 3.17
C TYR A 38 -23.03 -18.53 2.74
N ALA A 39 -22.06 -19.12 2.03
CA ALA A 39 -22.09 -20.53 1.65
C ALA A 39 -22.04 -21.49 2.86
N ALA A 40 -21.36 -21.09 3.94
CA ALA A 40 -21.33 -21.84 5.18
C ALA A 40 -22.64 -21.69 5.97
N TRP A 41 -23.31 -20.56 5.83
CA TRP A 41 -24.60 -20.31 6.47
C TRP A 41 -25.70 -20.96 5.65
N LYS A 42 -26.41 -21.91 6.27
CA LYS A 42 -27.69 -22.39 5.73
C LYS A 42 -28.82 -21.36 5.88
N THR A 43 -28.50 -20.06 5.96
CA THR A 43 -29.51 -19.01 6.00
C THR A 43 -30.14 -18.90 4.63
N ALA A 44 -31.46 -18.99 4.57
CA ALA A 44 -32.20 -18.97 3.31
C ALA A 44 -32.31 -17.56 2.69
N CYS A 45 -31.73 -16.51 3.30
CA CYS A 45 -31.98 -15.13 2.90
C CYS A 45 -30.82 -14.15 3.12
N SER A 46 -30.84 -13.02 2.41
CA SER A 46 -29.84 -11.92 2.46
C SER A 46 -30.43 -10.59 2.97
N ILE A 47 -29.56 -9.66 3.37
CA ILE A 47 -29.94 -8.30 3.82
C ILE A 47 -29.65 -7.31 2.68
N PRO A 48 -30.45 -6.25 2.45
CA PRO A 48 -30.22 -5.32 1.33
C PRO A 48 -28.81 -4.71 1.26
N GLN A 49 -28.16 -4.51 2.40
CA GLN A 49 -26.79 -3.98 2.49
C GLN A 49 -25.73 -4.94 1.95
N SER A 50 -26.02 -6.25 1.88
CA SER A 50 -25.11 -7.22 1.25
C SER A 50 -25.21 -7.23 -0.28
N GLN A 51 -26.24 -6.64 -0.88
CA GLN A 51 -26.38 -6.59 -2.34
C GLN A 51 -25.35 -5.65 -2.99
N ILE A 52 -24.70 -4.76 -2.23
CA ILE A 52 -23.54 -3.96 -2.69
C ILE A 52 -22.35 -4.87 -3.05
N VAL A 53 -22.34 -6.10 -2.54
CA VAL A 53 -21.27 -7.09 -2.71
C VAL A 53 -21.57 -8.10 -3.82
N GLU A 54 -22.82 -8.16 -4.31
CA GLU A 54 -23.25 -9.17 -5.28
C GLU A 54 -23.04 -8.68 -6.71
N ASP A 55 -22.03 -9.25 -7.38
CA ASP A 55 -22.17 -9.42 -8.84
C ASP A 55 -23.32 -10.40 -9.07
N ALA A 56 -24.01 -10.26 -10.20
CA ALA A 56 -25.27 -10.91 -10.59
C ALA A 56 -25.36 -12.46 -10.46
N GLU A 57 -24.35 -13.15 -9.96
CA GLU A 57 -24.29 -14.62 -9.83
C GLU A 57 -24.78 -15.16 -8.48
N THR A 58 -24.83 -14.35 -7.40
CA THR A 58 -25.50 -14.71 -6.13
C THR A 58 -27.00 -14.36 -6.10
N SER A 59 -27.52 -13.88 -7.23
CA SER A 59 -28.89 -13.35 -7.48
C SER A 59 -30.07 -14.22 -7.01
N ASN A 60 -29.87 -15.50 -6.70
CA ASN A 60 -30.97 -16.40 -6.30
C ASN A 60 -31.26 -16.43 -4.79
N VAL A 61 -30.60 -15.60 -3.98
CA VAL A 61 -30.88 -15.51 -2.54
C VAL A 61 -32.02 -14.52 -2.29
N PRO A 62 -33.17 -14.94 -1.73
CA PRO A 62 -34.24 -14.02 -1.41
C PRO A 62 -33.85 -13.08 -0.26
N LEU A 63 -34.40 -11.87 -0.26
CA LEU A 63 -34.22 -10.95 0.87
C LEU A 63 -34.93 -11.48 2.12
N CYS A 64 -34.34 -11.27 3.30
CA CYS A 64 -34.95 -11.65 4.56
C CYS A 64 -36.23 -10.83 4.81
N THR A 65 -37.37 -11.51 4.89
CA THR A 65 -38.68 -10.90 5.17
C THR A 65 -39.03 -10.90 6.65
N SER A 66 -38.50 -11.86 7.41
CA SER A 66 -38.69 -11.96 8.86
C SER A 66 -37.68 -11.10 9.61
N LYS A 67 -38.13 -10.44 10.68
CA LYS A 67 -37.26 -9.69 11.59
C LYS A 67 -36.23 -10.61 12.27
N VAL A 68 -36.65 -11.81 12.67
CA VAL A 68 -35.75 -12.77 13.36
C VAL A 68 -34.61 -13.20 12.43
N ASP A 69 -34.93 -13.49 11.17
CA ASP A 69 -33.93 -13.88 10.18
C ASP A 69 -33.02 -12.71 9.81
N SER A 70 -33.58 -11.49 9.74
CA SER A 70 -32.80 -10.27 9.51
C SER A 70 -31.84 -9.98 10.67
N ASP A 71 -32.30 -10.08 11.91
CA ASP A 71 -31.48 -9.83 13.10
C ASP A 71 -30.37 -10.89 13.23
N TYR A 72 -30.69 -12.16 12.93
CA TYR A 72 -29.69 -13.22 12.84
C TYR A 72 -28.65 -12.92 11.77
N ALA A 73 -29.07 -12.65 10.52
CA ALA A 73 -28.17 -12.35 9.42
C ALA A 73 -27.28 -11.11 9.69
N LYS A 74 -27.78 -10.11 10.44
CA LYS A 74 -27.01 -8.93 10.85
C LYS A 74 -25.93 -9.28 11.86
N ASP A 75 -26.26 -10.07 12.88
CA ASP A 75 -25.29 -10.50 13.89
C ASP A 75 -24.14 -11.27 13.22
N VAL A 76 -24.47 -12.15 12.27
CA VAL A 76 -23.43 -12.90 11.58
C VAL A 76 -22.62 -12.03 10.62
N LEU A 77 -23.24 -11.09 9.88
CA LEU A 77 -22.53 -10.10 9.08
C LEU A 77 -21.54 -9.29 9.93
N MET A 78 -21.96 -8.83 11.11
CA MET A 78 -21.11 -8.05 12.02
C MET A 78 -19.93 -8.88 12.55
N LYS A 79 -20.17 -10.12 12.98
CA LYS A 79 -19.13 -10.94 13.63
C LYS A 79 -18.16 -11.59 12.65
N GLU A 80 -18.67 -12.22 11.60
CA GLU A 80 -17.85 -13.06 10.72
C GLU A 80 -17.28 -12.30 9.52
N VAL A 81 -17.98 -11.26 9.06
CA VAL A 81 -17.57 -10.48 7.88
C VAL A 81 -16.86 -9.22 8.33
N LEU A 82 -17.53 -8.37 9.11
CA LEU A 82 -16.93 -7.11 9.56
C LEU A 82 -15.85 -7.31 10.63
N GLY A 83 -15.99 -8.33 11.49
CA GLY A 83 -14.95 -8.71 12.45
C GLY A 83 -13.61 -9.11 11.83
N LYS A 84 -13.60 -9.56 10.57
CA LYS A 84 -12.39 -9.94 9.82
C LYS A 84 -11.84 -8.83 8.91
N VAL A 85 -12.51 -7.68 8.82
CA VAL A 85 -12.01 -6.55 8.02
C VAL A 85 -10.64 -6.09 8.53
N GLY A 86 -10.40 -6.15 9.84
CA GLY A 86 -9.10 -5.81 10.43
C GLY A 86 -7.94 -6.65 9.90
N SER A 87 -8.14 -7.96 9.69
CA SER A 87 -7.09 -8.81 9.09
C SER A 87 -6.90 -8.51 7.60
N PHE A 88 -7.98 -8.22 6.86
CA PHE A 88 -7.87 -7.84 5.44
C PHE A 88 -7.09 -6.54 5.24
N VAL A 89 -7.24 -5.58 6.16
CA VAL A 89 -6.46 -4.33 6.16
C VAL A 89 -4.96 -4.59 6.32
N GLN A 90 -4.55 -5.64 7.04
CA GLN A 90 -3.14 -5.98 7.21
C GLN A 90 -2.57 -6.74 6.01
N GLU A 91 -3.38 -7.57 5.36
CA GLU A 91 -2.94 -8.37 4.22
C GLU A 91 -3.01 -7.61 2.88
N CYS A 92 -3.75 -6.51 2.81
CA CYS A 92 -3.84 -5.70 1.61
C CYS A 92 -2.71 -4.66 1.58
N PRO A 93 -1.88 -4.66 0.53
CA PRO A 93 -0.83 -3.67 0.37
C PRO A 93 -1.43 -2.27 0.20
N ARG A 94 -0.70 -1.27 0.69
CA ARG A 94 -1.12 0.14 0.59
C ARG A 94 -0.61 0.74 -0.71
N ASP A 95 -1.30 1.75 -1.20
CA ASP A 95 -0.86 2.51 -2.36
C ASP A 95 0.40 3.31 -1.99
N CYS A 96 1.42 3.30 -2.85
CA CYS A 96 2.65 4.10 -2.59
C CYS A 96 2.35 5.60 -2.64
N THR A 97 1.35 6.00 -3.43
CA THR A 97 0.88 7.38 -3.52
C THR A 97 -0.51 7.49 -2.93
N THR A 98 -0.63 8.24 -1.83
CA THR A 98 -1.91 8.47 -1.17
C THR A 98 -2.32 9.94 -1.26
N ARG A 99 -3.60 10.18 -1.51
CA ARG A 99 -4.19 11.53 -1.52
C ARG A 99 -5.15 11.67 -0.36
N THR A 100 -4.89 12.64 0.50
CA THR A 100 -5.68 12.93 1.68
C THR A 100 -6.36 14.30 1.57
N TYR A 101 -7.63 14.33 1.96
CA TYR A 101 -8.45 15.53 1.98
C TYR A 101 -8.79 15.85 3.43
N GLN A 102 -8.52 17.08 3.85
CA GLN A 102 -8.98 17.59 5.13
C GLN A 102 -10.24 18.40 4.89
N ILE A 103 -11.36 17.92 5.43
CA ILE A 103 -12.65 18.59 5.34
C ILE A 103 -12.81 19.43 6.60
N LYS A 104 -12.99 20.75 6.43
CA LYS A 104 -13.39 21.65 7.51
C LYS A 104 -14.86 21.94 7.34
N GLU A 105 -15.68 21.38 8.22
CA GLU A 105 -17.11 21.64 8.23
C GLU A 105 -17.37 23.04 8.78
N ARG A 106 -18.17 23.82 8.05
CA ARG A 106 -18.70 25.09 8.52
C ARG A 106 -20.22 25.00 8.42
N GLN A 107 -20.88 25.00 9.56
CA GLN A 107 -22.33 25.07 9.64
C GLN A 107 -22.72 26.55 9.71
N ASP A 108 -23.15 27.10 8.58
CA ASP A 108 -23.80 28.40 8.58
C ASP A 108 -25.30 28.16 8.81
N PHE A 109 -25.72 28.27 10.07
CA PHE A 109 -27.13 28.28 10.46
C PHE A 109 -27.78 29.56 9.95
N THR A 110 -28.04 29.60 8.65
CA THR A 110 -28.99 30.56 8.11
C THR A 110 -30.37 30.14 8.62
N THR A 111 -31.13 31.08 9.18
CA THR A 111 -32.51 30.90 9.61
C THR A 111 -33.40 30.65 8.39
N PHE A 112 -33.24 29.49 7.75
CA PHE A 112 -34.20 28.97 6.80
C PHE A 112 -35.29 28.30 7.62
N ASP A 113 -36.43 28.98 7.66
CA ASP A 113 -37.66 28.56 8.32
C ASP A 113 -38.34 27.40 7.53
N GLN A 114 -37.55 26.42 7.08
CA GLN A 114 -38.01 25.28 6.26
C GLN A 114 -37.43 23.98 6.83
N THR A 115 -38.28 23.22 7.51
CA THR A 115 -37.93 22.11 8.41
C THR A 115 -37.35 20.86 7.75
N ASN A 116 -37.05 20.85 6.43
CA ASN A 116 -36.63 19.64 5.70
C ASN A 116 -35.58 19.89 4.60
N LEU A 117 -34.92 21.05 4.56
CA LEU A 117 -33.94 21.35 3.52
C LEU A 117 -32.52 21.29 4.07
N SER A 118 -31.74 20.30 3.61
CA SER A 118 -30.30 20.22 3.83
C SER A 118 -29.56 20.60 2.55
N SER A 119 -28.71 21.61 2.60
CA SER A 119 -27.77 21.93 1.54
C SER A 119 -26.35 21.64 2.00
N ALA A 120 -25.55 21.05 1.11
CA ALA A 120 -24.14 20.78 1.33
C ALA A 120 -23.33 21.40 0.19
N TYR A 121 -22.38 22.26 0.53
CA TYR A 121 -21.48 22.89 -0.44
C TYR A 121 -20.05 22.41 -0.18
N PHE A 122 -19.44 21.81 -1.19
CA PHE A 122 -18.03 21.40 -1.15
C PHE A 122 -17.21 22.45 -1.89
N ILE A 123 -16.42 23.22 -1.15
CA ILE A 123 -15.61 24.32 -1.72
C ILE A 123 -14.17 24.12 -1.27
N TRP A 124 -13.23 24.20 -2.23
CA TRP A 124 -11.80 24.25 -1.91
C TRP A 124 -11.45 25.66 -1.40
N GLN A 125 -10.94 25.75 -0.17
CA GLN A 125 -10.50 27.03 0.39
C GLN A 125 -9.32 27.64 -0.37
N THR A 126 -8.47 26.80 -0.98
CA THR A 126 -7.28 27.20 -1.73
C THR A 126 -7.04 26.24 -2.89
N THR A 127 -6.38 26.72 -3.95
CA THR A 127 -5.88 25.89 -5.07
C THR A 127 -4.56 25.16 -4.75
N ASN A 128 -3.93 25.50 -3.62
CA ASN A 128 -2.67 24.89 -3.20
C ASN A 128 -2.89 23.45 -2.69
N TYR A 129 -1.94 22.57 -3.00
CA TYR A 129 -1.84 21.25 -2.41
C TYR A 129 -0.46 21.08 -1.77
N VAL A 130 -0.42 20.30 -0.69
CA VAL A 130 0.82 19.95 0.01
C VAL A 130 1.30 18.63 -0.59
N GLN A 131 2.54 18.59 -1.06
CA GLN A 131 3.16 17.36 -1.53
C GLN A 131 4.25 16.96 -0.55
N GLU A 132 4.12 15.77 0.03
CA GLU A 132 5.12 15.14 0.89
C GLU A 132 5.69 13.94 0.15
N LYS A 133 6.98 13.98 -0.14
CA LYS A 133 7.68 12.88 -0.80
C LYS A 133 8.78 12.41 0.13
N GLU A 134 8.83 11.11 0.37
CA GLU A 134 10.01 10.51 0.95
C GLU A 134 11.14 10.52 -0.09
N TYR A 135 12.40 10.54 0.34
CA TYR A 135 13.55 10.44 -0.55
C TYR A 135 14.67 9.68 0.16
N TYR A 136 15.47 8.92 -0.59
CA TYR A 136 16.70 8.36 -0.05
C TYR A 136 17.68 9.50 0.24
N ILE A 137 18.09 9.63 1.51
CA ILE A 137 19.11 10.63 1.92
C ILE A 137 20.47 10.29 1.30
N TYR A 138 20.75 9.00 1.13
CA TYR A 138 21.97 8.50 0.51
C TYR A 138 21.60 7.63 -0.67
N ASP A 139 21.92 8.11 -1.87
CA ASP A 139 21.96 7.27 -3.06
C ASP A 139 23.35 6.59 -3.16
N VAL A 140 23.44 5.51 -3.92
CA VAL A 140 24.69 4.81 -4.24
C VAL A 140 25.71 5.82 -4.79
N THR A 141 25.26 6.77 -5.60
CA THR A 141 26.09 7.86 -6.13
C THR A 141 26.70 8.71 -5.01
N THR A 142 25.92 9.05 -3.97
CA THR A 142 26.37 9.78 -2.79
C THR A 142 27.41 9.00 -2.01
N ILE A 143 27.18 7.69 -1.80
CA ILE A 143 28.12 6.81 -1.09
C ILE A 143 29.45 6.73 -1.84
N VAL A 144 29.40 6.49 -3.16
CA VAL A 144 30.60 6.44 -4.01
C VAL A 144 31.34 7.77 -3.99
N GLY A 145 30.62 8.90 -4.00
CA GLY A 145 31.20 10.24 -3.90
C GLY A 145 31.90 10.48 -2.57
N ILE A 146 31.27 10.12 -1.45
CA ILE A 146 31.85 10.32 -0.10
C ILE A 146 33.07 9.42 0.10
N VAL A 147 32.96 8.13 -0.22
CA VAL A 147 34.05 7.16 -0.06
C VAL A 147 35.19 7.49 -1.01
N GLY A 148 34.90 7.71 -2.29
CA GLY A 148 35.89 8.05 -3.30
C GLY A 148 36.56 9.39 -3.03
N GLY A 149 35.79 10.41 -2.62
CA GLY A 149 36.31 11.71 -2.23
C GLY A 149 37.21 11.65 -1.00
N SER A 150 36.82 10.88 0.02
CA SER A 150 37.64 10.70 1.23
C SER A 150 38.93 9.95 0.94
N LEU A 151 38.88 8.87 0.15
CA LEU A 151 40.07 8.12 -0.28
C LEU A 151 41.01 8.98 -1.12
N GLY A 152 40.46 9.77 -2.05
CA GLY A 152 41.23 10.68 -2.89
C GLY A 152 41.87 11.82 -2.10
N LEU A 153 41.15 12.41 -1.14
CA LEU A 153 41.63 13.53 -0.34
C LEU A 153 42.70 13.10 0.67
N PHE A 154 42.46 12.02 1.42
CA PHE A 154 43.35 11.63 2.52
C PHE A 154 44.51 10.74 2.08
N LEU A 155 44.30 9.87 1.10
CA LEU A 155 45.31 8.89 0.68
C LEU A 155 45.86 9.17 -0.72
N GLY A 156 45.28 10.12 -1.47
CA GLY A 156 45.62 10.32 -2.89
C GLY A 156 45.24 9.12 -3.75
N LEU A 157 44.41 8.21 -3.24
CA LEU A 157 44.08 6.95 -3.91
C LEU A 157 42.82 7.13 -4.76
N SER A 158 42.93 6.71 -6.02
CA SER A 158 41.77 6.51 -6.88
C SER A 158 41.34 5.04 -6.84
N CYS A 159 40.10 4.74 -7.24
CA CYS A 159 39.61 3.37 -7.35
C CYS A 159 40.54 2.51 -8.22
N ARG A 160 41.09 3.10 -9.28
CA ARG A 160 42.11 2.45 -10.13
C ARG A 160 43.41 2.16 -9.36
N GLY A 161 43.89 3.12 -8.57
CA GLY A 161 45.10 2.93 -7.75
C GLY A 161 44.95 1.81 -6.72
N VAL A 162 43.77 1.66 -6.11
CA VAL A 162 43.48 0.55 -5.19
C VAL A 162 43.48 -0.79 -5.94
N LEU A 163 42.85 -0.85 -7.12
CA LEU A 163 42.84 -2.07 -7.94
C LEU A 163 44.24 -2.50 -8.36
N ASP A 164 45.08 -1.56 -8.81
CA ASP A 164 46.45 -1.84 -9.23
C ASP A 164 47.27 -2.41 -8.05
N GLN A 165 47.14 -1.83 -6.85
CA GLN A 165 47.81 -2.34 -5.64
C GLN A 165 47.32 -3.74 -5.25
N VAL A 166 46.02 -4.01 -5.33
CA VAL A 166 45.47 -5.33 -5.01
C VAL A 166 45.96 -6.38 -6.02
N ILE A 167 45.99 -6.03 -7.31
CA ILE A 167 46.47 -6.92 -8.38
C ILE A 167 47.96 -7.23 -8.14
N ASP A 168 48.78 -6.23 -7.88
CA ASP A 168 50.21 -6.42 -7.61
C ASP A 168 50.45 -7.29 -6.37
N LEU A 169 49.66 -7.10 -5.31
CA LEU A 169 49.76 -7.87 -4.08
C LEU A 169 49.34 -9.33 -4.28
N VAL A 170 48.26 -9.57 -5.04
CA VAL A 170 47.83 -10.92 -5.41
C VAL A 170 48.87 -11.59 -6.31
N TRP A 171 49.46 -10.87 -7.26
CA TRP A 171 50.44 -11.42 -8.20
C TRP A 171 51.77 -11.79 -7.52
N THR A 172 52.19 -10.97 -6.55
CA THR A 172 53.42 -11.22 -5.78
C THR A 172 53.26 -12.33 -4.74
N HIS A 173 52.09 -12.48 -4.11
CA HIS A 173 51.86 -13.55 -3.10
C HIS A 173 51.34 -14.87 -3.67
N TYR A 174 50.69 -14.87 -4.83
CA TYR A 174 50.27 -16.08 -5.53
C TYR A 174 50.87 -16.18 -6.94
N PRO A 175 52.21 -16.34 -7.05
CA PRO A 175 52.81 -16.69 -8.34
C PRO A 175 52.27 -18.07 -8.73
N ARG A 176 51.29 -18.10 -9.64
CA ARG A 176 50.71 -19.34 -10.14
C ARG A 176 51.83 -20.23 -10.72
N ARG A 177 51.92 -21.45 -10.19
CA ARG A 177 52.52 -22.65 -10.80
C ARG A 177 51.90 -22.97 -12.18
N ILE A 178 52.13 -22.15 -13.22
CA ILE A 178 51.70 -22.46 -14.61
C ILE A 178 52.89 -22.76 -15.54
N GLN A 179 54.10 -23.05 -15.03
CA GLN A 179 55.24 -23.37 -15.90
C GLN A 179 55.63 -24.85 -16.04
N THR A 180 54.91 -25.83 -15.48
CA THR A 180 55.36 -27.24 -15.54
C THR A 180 54.75 -28.13 -16.62
N ASN A 181 53.96 -27.64 -17.58
CA ASN A 181 53.38 -28.49 -18.64
C ASN A 181 53.60 -27.99 -20.09
N LEU A 182 54.77 -27.42 -20.38
CA LEU A 182 55.15 -27.03 -21.75
C LEU A 182 56.59 -27.43 -22.11
N LYS A 183 57.01 -28.63 -21.67
CA LYS A 183 58.15 -29.36 -22.26
C LYS A 183 57.84 -30.86 -22.27
N LYS A 184 57.18 -31.32 -23.33
CA LYS A 184 57.33 -32.67 -23.86
C LYS A 184 57.53 -32.54 -25.36
#